data_AF-A0A8E2JNV4-F1
#
_entry.id   AF-A0A8E2JNV4-F1
#
_cell.length_a   1.000
_cell.length_b   1.000
_cell.length_c   1.000
_cell.angle_alpha   90.00
_cell.angle_beta   90.00
_cell.angle_gamma   90.00
#
_symmetry.space_group_name_H-M   'P 1'
#
loop_
_entity.id
_entity.type
_entity.pdbx_description
1 polymer ?
#
loop_
_entity_poly.entity_id
_entity_poly.type
_entity_poly.pdbx_seq_one_letter_code
_entity_poly.pdbx_strand_id
1 'polypeptide(L)'
;MAVQDQMKRWFTVRKSIFYFLFWGLHWGLFAFGWYKQAADIRLKALNGLQFSVWISRGAGLVLSVDILMILLPMCRNILRIVRPKIRWLPLDESQWFHRQVAYAMLMFSIIHTAAHYVNFFNVEKTQVRPQLAVQIHYTQAGGITGHIMLLCMLLMYTTAHHRIRQQSFETFWYTHHLFIPFLLGMYTHATGCFVRDTTNPYSPFAGSLFWNHCIGYEGWRWELFGGGIYLIERLYREVRARRETKITKV
;
A
#
# COMPACT_ATOMS: atom_id res chain seq x y z
N MET A 1 -25.14 -11.49 26.85
CA MET A 1 -25.70 -10.18 26.40
C MET A 1 -24.64 -9.29 25.74
N ALA A 2 -23.55 -8.88 26.41
CA ALA A 2 -22.57 -7.95 25.83
C ALA A 2 -21.92 -8.38 24.49
N VAL A 3 -21.61 -9.69 24.31
CA VAL A 3 -21.01 -10.21 23.06
C VAL A 3 -22.03 -10.25 21.91
N GLN A 4 -23.27 -10.63 22.18
CA GLN A 4 -24.35 -10.64 21.17
C GLN A 4 -24.70 -9.21 20.71
N ASP A 5 -24.69 -8.24 21.61
CA ASP A 5 -24.90 -6.83 21.27
C ASP A 5 -23.72 -6.24 20.50
N GLN A 6 -22.49 -6.66 20.81
CA GLN A 6 -21.33 -6.34 19.97
C GLN A 6 -21.47 -6.92 18.56
N MET A 7 -21.82 -8.20 18.41
CA MET A 7 -21.99 -8.84 17.10
C MET A 7 -23.05 -8.12 16.25
N LYS A 8 -24.20 -7.76 16.82
CA LYS A 8 -25.25 -7.00 16.11
C LYS A 8 -24.74 -5.64 15.60
N ARG A 9 -23.81 -5.00 16.31
CA ARG A 9 -23.20 -3.71 15.92
C ARG A 9 -22.16 -3.84 14.79
N TRP A 10 -21.56 -5.01 14.61
CA TRP A 10 -20.58 -5.28 13.54
C TRP A 10 -21.24 -5.72 12.23
N PHE A 11 -22.37 -6.43 12.30
CA PHE A 11 -23.09 -6.97 11.14
C PHE A 11 -24.36 -6.20 10.78
N THR A 12 -24.33 -4.87 10.87
CA THR A 12 -25.40 -4.06 10.26
C THR A 12 -25.36 -4.21 8.75
N VAL A 13 -26.52 -4.18 8.08
CA VAL A 13 -26.61 -4.35 6.61
C VAL A 13 -25.62 -3.46 5.86
N ARG A 14 -25.49 -2.19 6.28
CA ARG A 14 -24.53 -1.23 5.71
C ARG A 14 -23.07 -1.69 5.84
N LYS A 15 -22.67 -2.22 7.00
CA LYS A 15 -21.31 -2.71 7.22
C LYS A 15 -21.05 -4.00 6.46
N SER A 16 -22.03 -4.90 6.40
CA SER A 16 -21.93 -6.13 5.62
C SER A 16 -21.73 -5.84 4.12
N ILE A 17 -22.50 -4.91 3.55
CA ILE A 17 -22.32 -4.45 2.17
C ILE A 17 -20.92 -3.83 1.99
N PHE A 18 -20.49 -2.98 2.92
CA PHE A 18 -19.13 -2.42 2.88
C PHE A 18 -18.07 -3.52 2.86
N TYR A 19 -18.11 -4.48 3.77
CA TYR A 19 -17.11 -5.55 3.83
C TYR A 19 -17.12 -6.42 2.58
N PHE A 20 -18.31 -6.73 2.05
CA PHE A 20 -18.44 -7.48 0.80
C PHE A 20 -17.79 -6.73 -0.37
N LEU A 21 -18.08 -5.44 -0.54
CA LEU A 21 -17.50 -4.63 -1.63
C LEU A 21 -16.01 -4.39 -1.42
N PHE A 22 -15.60 -4.06 -0.19
CA PHE A 22 -14.21 -3.77 0.16
C PHE A 22 -13.33 -5.00 -0.04
N TRP A 23 -13.65 -6.11 0.63
CA TRP A 23 -12.85 -7.34 0.47
C TRP A 23 -13.05 -7.99 -0.89
N GLY A 24 -14.23 -7.87 -1.51
CA GLY A 24 -14.47 -8.29 -2.89
C GLY A 24 -13.54 -7.57 -3.87
N LEU A 25 -13.35 -6.25 -3.70
CA LEU A 25 -12.37 -5.48 -4.47
C LEU A 25 -10.94 -5.99 -4.24
N HIS A 26 -10.53 -6.20 -2.98
CA HIS A 26 -9.17 -6.64 -2.67
C HIS A 26 -8.86 -8.03 -3.22
N TRP A 27 -9.76 -9.00 -3.01
CA TRP A 27 -9.59 -10.34 -3.55
C TRP A 27 -9.72 -10.37 -5.08
N GLY A 28 -10.58 -9.53 -5.66
CA GLY A 28 -10.68 -9.35 -7.10
C GLY A 28 -9.39 -8.80 -7.70
N LEU A 29 -8.81 -7.76 -7.10
CA LEU A 29 -7.50 -7.20 -7.49
C LEU A 29 -6.38 -8.22 -7.32
N PHE A 30 -6.37 -8.98 -6.22
CA PHE A 30 -5.42 -10.06 -5.99
C PHE A 30 -5.49 -11.12 -7.10
N ALA A 31 -6.71 -11.62 -7.38
CA ALA A 31 -6.95 -12.62 -8.42
C ALA A 31 -6.59 -12.08 -9.82
N PHE A 32 -6.90 -10.81 -10.09
CA PHE A 32 -6.51 -10.17 -11.34
C PHE A 32 -4.99 -10.03 -11.48
N GLY A 33 -4.28 -9.59 -10.44
CA GLY A 33 -2.82 -9.49 -10.44
C GLY A 33 -2.14 -10.86 -10.59
N TRP A 34 -2.71 -11.89 -9.95
CA TRP A 34 -2.30 -13.28 -10.15
C TRP A 34 -2.47 -13.71 -11.61
N TYR A 35 -3.69 -13.56 -12.15
CA TYR A 35 -4.01 -13.96 -13.52
C TYR A 35 -3.13 -13.22 -14.53
N LYS A 36 -3.00 -11.90 -14.38
CA LYS A 36 -2.16 -11.05 -15.24
C LYS A 36 -0.71 -11.53 -15.25
N GLN A 37 -0.17 -11.94 -14.09
CA GLN A 37 1.17 -12.49 -14.03
C GLN A 37 1.26 -13.87 -14.71
N ALA A 38 0.34 -14.78 -14.38
CA ALA A 38 0.35 -16.15 -14.89
C ALA A 38 0.12 -16.23 -16.42
N ALA A 39 -0.69 -15.33 -16.96
CA ALA A 39 -1.07 -15.31 -18.38
C ALA A 39 -0.06 -14.59 -19.29
N ASP A 40 0.86 -13.76 -18.75
CA ASP A 40 1.81 -13.01 -19.59
C ASP A 40 2.95 -13.92 -20.09
N ILE A 41 2.96 -14.17 -21.40
CA ILE A 41 3.95 -15.01 -22.08
C ILE A 41 5.38 -14.45 -21.97
N ARG A 42 5.55 -13.13 -21.84
CA ARG A 42 6.87 -12.48 -21.71
C ARG A 42 7.53 -12.80 -20.38
N LEU A 43 6.72 -13.15 -19.37
CA LEU A 43 7.17 -13.50 -18.03
C LEU A 43 7.30 -15.02 -17.83
N LYS A 44 7.34 -15.82 -18.91
CA LYS A 44 7.42 -17.29 -18.85
C LYS A 44 8.53 -17.80 -17.92
N ALA A 45 9.72 -17.17 -17.96
CA ALA A 45 10.83 -17.53 -17.08
C ALA A 45 10.49 -17.34 -15.59
N LEU A 46 9.89 -16.21 -15.22
CA LEU A 46 9.44 -15.96 -13.84
C LEU A 46 8.24 -16.83 -13.46
N ASN A 47 7.35 -17.13 -14.40
CA ASN A 47 6.20 -18.00 -14.18
C ASN A 47 6.60 -19.46 -13.89
N GLY A 48 7.84 -19.86 -14.17
CA GLY A 48 8.43 -21.11 -13.69
C GLY A 48 8.51 -21.22 -12.17
N LEU A 49 8.47 -20.09 -11.44
CA LEU A 49 8.42 -20.04 -9.97
C LEU A 49 6.99 -20.24 -9.40
N GLN A 50 5.99 -20.34 -10.29
CA GLN A 50 4.59 -20.67 -10.00
C GLN A 50 3.95 -19.80 -8.91
N PHE A 51 3.38 -20.42 -7.87
CA PHE A 51 2.61 -19.81 -6.80
C PHE A 51 3.31 -18.64 -6.13
N SER A 52 4.63 -18.76 -5.89
CA SER A 52 5.40 -17.72 -5.21
C SER A 52 5.39 -16.39 -5.97
N VAL A 53 5.53 -16.42 -7.31
CA VAL A 53 5.47 -15.22 -8.14
C VAL A 53 4.03 -14.75 -8.28
N TRP A 54 3.08 -15.64 -8.53
CA TRP A 54 1.67 -15.25 -8.71
C TRP A 54 1.07 -14.60 -7.46
N ILE A 55 1.34 -15.15 -6.28
CA ILE A 55 0.91 -14.59 -4.99
C ILE A 55 1.54 -13.21 -4.77
N SER A 56 2.87 -13.10 -4.95
CA SER A 56 3.57 -11.82 -4.73
C SER A 56 3.02 -10.71 -5.62
N ARG A 57 2.65 -11.05 -6.86
CA ARG A 57 2.14 -10.11 -7.88
C ARG A 57 0.66 -9.79 -7.70
N GLY A 58 -0.15 -10.74 -7.24
CA GLY A 58 -1.50 -10.46 -6.79
C GLY A 58 -1.50 -9.49 -5.61
N ALA A 59 -0.75 -9.79 -4.56
CA ALA A 59 -0.68 -8.97 -3.36
C ALA A 59 -0.08 -7.58 -3.63
N GLY A 60 0.95 -7.50 -4.48
CA GLY A 60 1.57 -6.22 -4.88
C GLY A 60 0.59 -5.27 -5.59
N LEU A 61 -0.36 -5.80 -6.38
CA LEU A 61 -1.38 -4.96 -7.02
C LEU A 61 -2.37 -4.39 -6.00
N VAL A 62 -2.80 -5.22 -5.04
CA VAL A 62 -3.67 -4.77 -3.95
C VAL A 62 -3.00 -3.68 -3.15
N LEU A 63 -1.74 -3.90 -2.72
CA LEU A 63 -0.97 -2.91 -1.96
C LEU A 63 -0.83 -1.60 -2.72
N SER A 64 -0.57 -1.64 -4.02
CA SER A 64 -0.44 -0.45 -4.85
C SER A 64 -1.73 0.38 -4.90
N VAL A 65 -2.90 -0.28 -4.95
CA VAL A 65 -4.21 0.40 -4.85
C VAL A 65 -4.44 0.93 -3.43
N ASP A 66 -4.05 0.18 -2.41
CA ASP A 66 -4.21 0.59 -1.01
C ASP A 66 -3.39 1.84 -0.65
N ILE A 67 -2.22 2.04 -1.26
CA ILE A 67 -1.43 3.28 -1.10
C ILE A 67 -2.22 4.51 -1.55
N LEU A 68 -3.01 4.41 -2.61
CA LEU A 68 -3.91 5.48 -2.99
C LEU A 68 -5.04 5.61 -1.94
N MET A 69 -5.68 4.49 -1.60
CA MET A 69 -6.86 4.48 -0.71
C MET A 69 -6.56 4.94 0.72
N ILE A 70 -5.35 4.76 1.25
CA ILE A 70 -5.00 5.07 2.64
C ILE A 70 -4.88 6.59 2.89
N LEU A 71 -4.52 7.38 1.86
CA LEU A 71 -4.30 8.83 1.95
C LEU A 71 -5.58 9.65 1.77
N LEU A 72 -6.47 9.23 0.86
CA LEU A 72 -7.75 9.88 0.59
C LEU A 72 -8.59 10.19 1.86
N PRO A 73 -8.79 9.26 2.82
CA PRO A 73 -9.57 9.53 4.03
C PRO A 73 -8.93 10.56 4.98
N MET A 74 -7.64 10.87 4.78
CA MET A 74 -6.91 11.85 5.58
C MET A 74 -7.02 13.28 5.04
N CYS A 75 -7.57 13.45 3.83
CA CYS A 75 -7.79 14.75 3.17
C CYS A 75 -9.08 15.43 3.67
N ARG A 76 -9.16 15.72 4.97
CA ARG A 76 -10.37 16.17 5.69
C ARG A 76 -11.05 17.42 5.10
N ASN A 77 -10.29 18.40 4.59
CA ASN A 77 -10.91 19.57 3.96
C ASN A 77 -11.65 19.21 2.66
N ILE A 78 -11.07 18.32 1.85
CA ILE A 78 -11.69 17.82 0.62
C ILE A 78 -12.94 17.00 0.98
N LEU A 79 -12.82 16.10 1.96
CA LEU A 79 -13.95 15.31 2.44
C LEU A 79 -15.11 16.17 2.92
N ARG A 80 -14.84 17.33 3.55
CA ARG A 80 -15.90 18.27 3.95
C ARG A 80 -16.72 18.79 2.77
N ILE A 81 -16.09 18.99 1.60
CA ILE A 81 -16.74 19.48 0.38
C ILE A 81 -17.49 18.34 -0.34
N VAL A 82 -16.90 17.14 -0.36
CA VAL A 82 -17.44 15.97 -1.07
C VAL A 82 -18.60 15.31 -0.31
N ARG A 83 -18.52 15.24 1.03
CA ARG A 83 -19.52 14.62 1.91
C ARG A 83 -20.98 15.00 1.60
N PRO A 84 -21.37 16.29 1.48
CA PRO A 84 -22.76 16.64 1.19
C PRO A 84 -23.23 16.19 -0.20
N LYS A 85 -22.31 15.97 -1.14
CA LYS A 85 -22.59 15.57 -2.53
C LYS A 85 -22.75 14.05 -2.69
N ILE A 86 -22.12 13.25 -1.83
CA ILE A 86 -22.10 11.78 -1.92
C ILE A 86 -22.61 11.17 -0.62
N ARG A 87 -23.93 11.30 -0.36
CA ARG A 87 -24.55 10.85 0.91
C ARG A 87 -24.64 9.33 1.08
N TRP A 88 -24.58 8.58 -0.02
CA TRP A 88 -24.64 7.12 0.01
C TRP A 88 -23.35 6.48 0.54
N LEU A 89 -22.21 7.17 0.42
CA LEU A 89 -20.91 6.70 0.90
C LEU A 89 -20.68 7.17 2.35
N PRO A 90 -20.31 6.29 3.31
CA PRO A 90 -20.04 6.64 4.71
C PRO A 90 -18.75 7.45 4.90
N LEU A 91 -18.65 8.64 4.29
CA LEU A 91 -17.50 9.54 4.40
C LEU A 91 -17.30 10.11 5.83
N ASP A 92 -18.31 9.96 6.69
CA ASP A 92 -18.35 10.40 8.09
C ASP A 92 -17.36 9.62 8.97
N GLU A 93 -17.04 8.39 8.58
CA GLU A 93 -16.13 7.51 9.30
C GLU A 93 -14.78 7.38 8.57
N SER A 94 -14.25 8.48 8.02
CA SER A 94 -13.03 8.45 7.21
C SER A 94 -11.82 7.84 7.95
N GLN A 95 -11.67 8.11 9.24
CA GLN A 95 -10.62 7.50 10.07
C GLN A 95 -10.84 6.00 10.30
N TRP A 96 -12.09 5.54 10.35
CA TRP A 96 -12.40 4.12 10.43
C TRP A 96 -12.05 3.41 9.12
N PHE A 97 -12.39 4.03 7.97
CA PHE A 97 -12.01 3.55 6.66
C PHE A 97 -10.49 3.49 6.49
N HIS A 98 -9.75 4.54 6.90
CA HIS A 98 -8.28 4.53 6.95
C HIS A 98 -7.74 3.31 7.72
N ARG A 99 -8.34 2.97 8.87
CA ARG A 99 -7.95 1.74 9.60
C ARG A 99 -8.30 0.46 8.86
N GLN A 100 -9.43 0.39 8.14
CA GLN A 100 -9.76 -0.79 7.34
C GLN A 100 -8.73 -1.02 6.23
N VAL A 101 -8.34 0.05 5.52
CA VAL A 101 -7.26 0.01 4.52
C VAL A 101 -5.94 -0.40 5.17
N ALA A 102 -5.59 0.16 6.32
CA ALA A 102 -4.37 -0.26 7.04
C ALA A 102 -4.38 -1.76 7.40
N TYR A 103 -5.52 -2.31 7.85
CA TYR A 103 -5.60 -3.75 8.13
C TYR A 103 -5.43 -4.61 6.88
N ALA A 104 -6.02 -4.20 5.75
CA ALA A 104 -5.83 -4.88 4.48
C ALA A 104 -4.37 -4.80 4.01
N MET A 105 -3.76 -3.60 4.07
CA MET A 105 -2.35 -3.39 3.76
C MET A 105 -1.44 -4.28 4.58
N LEU A 106 -1.67 -4.41 5.89
CA LEU A 106 -0.88 -5.30 6.74
C LEU A 106 -0.98 -6.76 6.28
N MET A 107 -2.20 -7.24 6.03
CA MET A 107 -2.43 -8.61 5.57
C MET A 107 -1.73 -8.88 4.23
N PHE A 108 -1.93 -8.02 3.24
CA PHE A 108 -1.31 -8.19 1.92
C PHE A 108 0.20 -7.94 1.95
N SER A 109 0.73 -7.13 2.87
CA SER A 109 2.18 -6.95 3.04
C SER A 109 2.84 -8.23 3.57
N ILE A 110 2.20 -8.92 4.52
CA ILE A 110 2.66 -10.23 5.00
C ILE A 110 2.66 -11.24 3.85
N ILE A 111 1.55 -11.34 3.10
CA ILE A 111 1.43 -12.25 1.95
C ILE A 111 2.49 -11.93 0.88
N HIS A 112 2.61 -10.67 0.50
CA HIS A 112 3.56 -10.19 -0.50
C HIS A 112 5.01 -10.48 -0.11
N THR A 113 5.38 -10.16 1.13
CA THR A 113 6.76 -10.34 1.64
C THR A 113 7.10 -11.81 1.74
N ALA A 114 6.23 -12.64 2.33
CA ALA A 114 6.46 -14.08 2.44
C ALA A 114 6.63 -14.73 1.05
N ALA A 115 5.78 -14.36 0.09
CA ALA A 115 5.91 -14.83 -1.28
C ALA A 115 7.21 -14.37 -1.95
N HIS A 116 7.67 -13.14 -1.69
CA HIS A 116 8.97 -12.65 -2.18
C HIS A 116 10.15 -13.40 -1.59
N TYR A 117 10.12 -13.77 -0.32
CA TYR A 117 11.20 -14.56 0.30
C TYR A 117 11.32 -15.94 -0.36
N VAL A 118 10.18 -16.59 -0.63
CA VAL A 118 10.13 -17.84 -1.39
C VAL A 118 10.62 -17.63 -2.84
N ASN A 119 10.25 -16.51 -3.47
CA ASN A 119 10.74 -16.16 -4.81
C ASN A 119 12.25 -16.04 -4.84
N PHE A 120 12.86 -15.32 -3.88
CA PHE A 120 14.31 -15.08 -3.88
C PHE A 120 15.08 -16.38 -3.70
N PHE A 121 14.62 -17.26 -2.81
CA PHE A 121 15.17 -18.61 -2.67
C PHE A 121 15.03 -19.42 -3.97
N ASN A 122 13.87 -19.41 -4.61
CA ASN A 122 13.66 -20.16 -5.84
C ASN A 122 14.43 -19.57 -7.04
N VAL A 123 14.62 -18.25 -7.10
CA VAL A 123 15.46 -17.60 -8.12
C VAL A 123 16.91 -18.06 -7.98
N GLU A 124 17.44 -18.10 -6.76
CA GLU A 124 18.78 -18.64 -6.49
C GLU A 124 18.84 -20.13 -6.83
N LYS A 125 17.86 -20.94 -6.42
CA LYS A 125 17.87 -22.38 -6.67
C LYS A 125 17.80 -22.73 -8.17
N THR A 126 16.95 -22.03 -8.91
CA THR A 126 16.71 -22.31 -10.34
C THR A 126 17.70 -21.58 -11.25
N GLN A 127 18.44 -20.60 -10.73
CA GLN A 127 19.31 -19.71 -11.50
C GLN A 127 18.61 -19.09 -12.72
N VAL A 128 17.28 -18.88 -12.63
CA VAL A 128 16.51 -18.10 -13.62
C VAL A 128 17.13 -16.71 -13.79
N ARG A 129 17.82 -16.23 -12.75
CA ARG A 129 18.75 -15.09 -12.80
C ARG A 129 20.01 -15.44 -12.02
N PRO A 130 21.20 -15.06 -12.51
CA PRO A 130 22.47 -15.29 -11.82
C PRO A 130 22.63 -14.29 -10.65
N GLN A 131 21.84 -14.50 -9.60
CA GLN A 131 21.81 -13.70 -8.38
C GLN A 131 21.55 -14.62 -7.18
N LEU A 132 22.24 -14.38 -6.08
CA LEU A 132 21.97 -15.02 -4.80
C LEU A 132 20.76 -14.35 -4.13
N ALA A 133 20.00 -15.07 -3.32
CA ALA A 133 18.86 -14.52 -2.59
C ALA A 133 19.27 -13.33 -1.72
N VAL A 134 20.42 -13.43 -1.02
CA VAL A 134 21.00 -12.34 -0.22
C VAL A 134 21.30 -11.10 -1.08
N GLN A 135 21.79 -11.28 -2.30
CA GLN A 135 21.99 -10.15 -3.21
C GLN A 135 20.65 -9.51 -3.56
N ILE A 136 19.63 -10.32 -3.86
CA ILE A 136 18.30 -9.78 -4.16
C ILE A 136 17.71 -8.99 -2.98
N HIS A 137 17.91 -9.43 -1.73
CA HIS A 137 17.43 -8.70 -0.55
C HIS A 137 18.07 -7.32 -0.38
N TYR A 138 19.36 -7.17 -0.66
CA TYR A 138 20.14 -6.01 -0.21
C TYR A 138 20.81 -5.19 -1.31
N THR A 139 20.76 -5.62 -2.57
CA THR A 139 21.31 -4.85 -3.71
C THR A 139 20.24 -4.42 -4.70
N GLN A 140 19.09 -5.11 -4.74
CA GLN A 140 17.99 -4.75 -5.62
C GLN A 140 17.10 -3.69 -4.96
N ALA A 141 16.66 -2.71 -5.75
CA ALA A 141 15.83 -1.59 -5.27
C ALA A 141 14.59 -2.09 -4.51
N GLY A 142 13.89 -3.11 -5.04
CA GLY A 142 12.73 -3.71 -4.39
C GLY A 142 13.07 -4.38 -3.05
N GLY A 143 14.21 -5.06 -2.95
CA GLY A 143 14.67 -5.65 -1.70
C GLY A 143 14.93 -4.58 -0.63
N ILE A 144 15.79 -3.60 -0.95
CA ILE A 144 16.20 -2.54 -0.01
C ILE A 144 14.99 -1.74 0.48
N THR A 145 14.19 -1.20 -0.45
CA THR A 145 13.00 -0.41 -0.11
C THR A 145 11.96 -1.25 0.63
N GLY A 146 11.80 -2.53 0.29
CA GLY A 146 10.94 -3.48 0.99
C GLY A 146 11.23 -3.57 2.49
N HIS A 147 12.49 -3.77 2.86
CA HIS A 147 12.87 -3.85 4.28
C HIS A 147 12.68 -2.52 5.02
N ILE A 148 13.00 -1.39 4.37
CA ILE A 148 12.78 -0.04 4.95
C ILE A 148 11.29 0.17 5.23
N MET A 149 10.42 -0.18 4.29
CA MET A 149 8.98 -0.05 4.44
C MET A 149 8.43 -0.97 5.53
N LEU A 150 8.90 -2.22 5.61
CA LEU A 150 8.50 -3.14 6.67
C LEU A 150 8.88 -2.63 8.07
N LEU A 151 10.07 -2.05 8.22
CA LEU A 151 10.47 -1.41 9.48
C LEU A 151 9.59 -0.21 9.83
N CYS A 152 9.31 0.66 8.85
CA CYS A 152 8.40 1.79 9.04
C CYS A 152 7.00 1.31 9.46
N MET A 153 6.47 0.29 8.78
CA MET A 153 5.18 -0.31 9.10
C MET A 153 5.16 -0.90 10.50
N LEU A 154 6.17 -1.67 10.88
CA LEU A 154 6.26 -2.25 12.23
C LEU A 154 6.13 -1.17 13.31
N LEU A 155 6.91 -0.08 13.19
CA LEU A 155 6.89 1.03 14.14
C LEU A 155 5.55 1.77 14.14
N MET A 156 5.03 2.13 12.95
CA MET A 156 3.76 2.85 12.83
C MET A 156 2.57 2.05 13.37
N TYR A 157 2.48 0.75 13.06
CA TYR A 157 1.35 -0.09 13.47
C TYR A 157 1.38 -0.37 14.97
N THR A 158 2.58 -0.57 15.52
CA THR A 158 2.76 -0.80 16.96
C THR A 158 2.26 0.41 17.75
N THR A 159 2.72 1.62 17.42
CA THR A 159 2.33 2.83 18.15
C THR A 159 0.91 3.29 17.84
N ALA A 160 0.36 2.95 16.67
CA ALA A 160 -1.04 3.20 16.32
C ALA A 160 -2.03 2.26 17.03
N HIS A 161 -1.56 1.20 17.69
CA HIS A 161 -2.42 0.31 18.46
C HIS A 161 -3.18 1.09 19.55
N HIS A 162 -4.48 0.78 19.71
CA HIS A 162 -5.39 1.57 20.54
C HIS A 162 -4.86 1.80 21.97
N ARG A 163 -4.28 0.78 22.60
CA ARG A 163 -3.74 0.90 23.96
C ARG A 163 -2.57 1.88 24.03
N ILE A 164 -1.61 1.76 23.11
CA ILE A 164 -0.39 2.59 23.11
C ILE A 164 -0.75 4.04 22.78
N ARG A 165 -1.56 4.27 21.75
CA ARG A 165 -2.00 5.62 21.38
C ARG A 165 -2.77 6.36 22.48
N GLN A 166 -3.53 5.65 23.31
CA GLN A 166 -4.24 6.24 24.46
C GLN A 166 -3.29 6.56 25.62
N GLN A 167 -2.21 5.79 25.77
CA GLN A 167 -1.21 6.02 26.83
C GLN A 167 -0.20 7.11 26.45
N SER A 168 0.23 7.15 25.19
CA SER A 168 1.14 8.18 24.67
C SER A 168 0.73 8.58 23.24
N PHE A 169 -0.01 9.68 23.15
CA PHE A 169 -0.42 10.21 21.86
C PHE A 169 0.76 10.80 21.08
N GLU A 170 1.75 11.38 21.77
CA GLU A 170 2.94 11.96 21.14
C GLU A 170 3.78 10.87 20.45
N THR A 171 4.02 9.75 21.13
CA THR A 171 4.73 8.61 20.53
C THR A 171 4.02 8.13 19.25
N PHE A 172 2.70 7.97 19.30
CA PHE A 172 1.91 7.68 18.11
C PHE A 172 2.13 8.74 17.03
N TRP A 173 1.96 10.02 17.35
CA TRP A 173 2.00 11.10 16.38
C TRP A 173 3.36 11.19 15.68
N TYR A 174 4.47 11.21 16.43
CA TYR A 174 5.81 11.31 15.86
C TYR A 174 6.18 10.08 15.03
N THR A 175 5.92 8.87 15.53
CA THR A 175 6.22 7.64 14.77
C THR A 175 5.32 7.47 13.56
N HIS A 176 4.08 7.98 13.58
CA HIS A 176 3.21 7.90 12.41
C HIS A 176 3.72 8.73 11.24
N HIS A 177 4.59 9.74 11.46
CA HIS A 177 5.26 10.49 10.37
C HIS A 177 6.26 9.64 9.56
N LEU A 178 6.59 8.43 10.02
CA LEU A 178 7.30 7.43 9.21
C LEU A 178 6.52 7.04 7.93
N PHE A 179 5.27 7.50 7.76
CA PHE A 179 4.58 7.46 6.47
C PHE A 179 5.39 8.15 5.36
N ILE A 180 6.22 9.15 5.67
CA ILE A 180 7.06 9.87 4.69
C ILE A 180 8.12 8.93 4.08
N PRO A 181 9.07 8.35 4.84
CA PRO A 181 10.02 7.39 4.30
C PRO A 181 9.34 6.14 3.73
N PHE A 182 8.20 5.70 4.30
CA PHE A 182 7.41 4.61 3.74
C PHE A 182 6.89 4.93 2.32
N LEU A 183 6.29 6.11 2.09
CA LEU A 183 5.79 6.49 0.77
C LEU A 183 6.93 6.70 -0.24
N LEU A 184 8.05 7.30 0.17
CA LEU A 184 9.25 7.41 -0.68
C LEU A 184 9.78 6.03 -1.09
N GLY A 185 9.81 5.09 -0.13
CA GLY A 185 10.11 3.69 -0.39
C GLY A 185 9.16 3.08 -1.41
N MET A 186 7.84 3.25 -1.23
CA MET A 186 6.83 2.71 -2.15
C MET A 186 6.99 3.25 -3.57
N TYR A 187 7.16 4.57 -3.73
CA TYR A 187 7.31 5.19 -5.05
C TYR A 187 8.56 4.73 -5.79
N THR A 188 9.60 4.32 -5.06
CA THR A 188 10.85 3.83 -5.65
C THR A 188 10.93 2.30 -5.71
N HIS A 189 10.03 1.58 -5.04
CA HIS A 189 10.09 0.13 -4.86
C HIS A 189 10.11 -0.67 -6.17
N ALA A 190 9.29 -0.26 -7.15
CA ALA A 190 9.15 -0.94 -8.44
C ALA A 190 10.12 -0.47 -9.52
N THR A 191 10.92 0.57 -9.27
CA THR A 191 11.73 1.26 -10.30
C THR A 191 12.92 0.44 -10.82
N GLY A 192 13.34 -0.60 -10.09
CA GLY A 192 14.52 -1.40 -10.42
C GLY A 192 14.36 -2.37 -11.60
N CYS A 193 13.27 -2.30 -12.37
CA CYS A 193 12.98 -3.22 -13.48
C CYS A 193 13.12 -4.70 -13.06
N PHE A 194 12.71 -5.04 -11.83
CA PHE A 194 12.90 -6.40 -11.32
C PHE A 194 11.99 -7.38 -12.05
N VAL A 195 10.74 -7.03 -12.37
CA VAL A 195 9.87 -7.86 -13.21
C VAL A 195 10.06 -7.43 -14.66
N ARG A 196 10.67 -8.30 -15.48
CA ARG A 196 11.08 -8.00 -16.86
C ARG A 196 11.24 -9.29 -17.67
N ASP A 197 11.26 -9.15 -18.99
CA ASP A 197 11.44 -10.23 -19.97
C ASP A 197 12.88 -10.36 -20.50
N THR A 198 13.76 -9.44 -20.12
CA THR A 198 15.19 -9.44 -20.49
C THR A 198 16.11 -9.96 -19.38
N THR A 199 17.34 -10.33 -19.75
CA THR A 199 18.38 -10.77 -18.82
C THR A 199 18.79 -9.65 -17.86
N ASN A 200 19.15 -8.49 -18.42
CA ASN A 200 19.61 -7.32 -17.67
C ASN A 200 18.47 -6.30 -17.45
N PRO A 201 18.47 -5.60 -16.30
CA PRO A 201 17.51 -4.53 -16.05
C PRO A 201 17.80 -3.30 -16.91
N TYR A 202 16.76 -2.53 -17.21
CA TYR A 202 16.88 -1.19 -17.80
C TYR A 202 16.64 -0.11 -16.76
N SER A 203 17.34 1.02 -16.93
CA SER A 203 17.10 2.23 -16.13
C SER A 203 15.73 2.82 -16.44
N PRO A 204 15.01 3.41 -15.46
CA PRO A 204 13.81 4.20 -15.71
C PRO A 204 13.98 5.32 -16.75
N PHE A 205 15.22 5.78 -16.98
CA PHE A 205 15.56 6.81 -17.97
C PHE A 205 15.88 6.25 -19.36
N ALA A 206 15.81 4.93 -19.57
CA ALA A 206 16.16 4.28 -20.85
C ALA A 206 15.07 4.38 -21.93
N GLY A 207 14.05 5.23 -21.74
CA GLY A 207 13.00 5.46 -22.72
C GLY A 207 12.23 4.18 -23.08
N SER A 208 12.09 3.91 -24.38
CA SER A 208 11.33 2.77 -24.90
C SER A 208 11.82 1.41 -24.40
N LEU A 209 13.12 1.26 -24.12
CA LEU A 209 13.67 0.01 -23.58
C LEU A 209 13.07 -0.33 -22.21
N PHE A 210 12.91 0.67 -21.34
CA PHE A 210 12.28 0.46 -20.04
C PHE A 210 10.80 0.10 -20.21
N TRP A 211 10.05 0.89 -20.98
CA TRP A 211 8.60 0.73 -21.10
C TRP A 211 8.18 -0.56 -21.81
N ASN A 212 9.01 -1.09 -22.70
CA ASN A 212 8.72 -2.31 -23.44
C ASN A 212 9.10 -3.58 -22.66
N HIS A 213 10.17 -3.52 -21.85
CA HIS A 213 10.77 -4.71 -21.22
C HIS A 213 10.59 -4.80 -19.69
N CYS A 214 10.38 -3.67 -18.99
CA CYS A 214 10.12 -3.67 -17.55
C CYS A 214 8.61 -3.79 -17.31
N ILE A 215 8.17 -5.00 -16.93
CA ILE A 215 6.75 -5.38 -16.81
C ILE A 215 6.31 -5.27 -15.33
N GLY A 216 6.85 -4.27 -14.62
CA GLY A 216 6.35 -3.85 -13.32
C GLY A 216 4.93 -3.28 -13.44
N TYR A 217 4.24 -3.13 -12.31
CA TYR A 217 2.97 -2.38 -12.33
C TYR A 217 3.20 -0.88 -12.45
N GLU A 218 4.41 -0.39 -12.15
CA GLU A 218 4.75 1.04 -12.13
C GLU A 218 3.72 1.85 -11.33
N GLY A 219 3.35 1.32 -10.16
CA GLY A 219 2.23 1.81 -9.35
C GLY A 219 2.35 3.26 -8.90
N TRP A 220 3.59 3.76 -8.78
CA TRP A 220 3.92 5.16 -8.55
C TRP A 220 3.13 6.11 -9.46
N ARG A 221 2.76 5.69 -10.68
CA ARG A 221 1.96 6.49 -11.62
C ARG A 221 0.58 6.89 -11.08
N TRP A 222 -0.09 6.04 -10.31
CA TRP A 222 -1.37 6.37 -9.67
C TRP A 222 -1.22 6.71 -8.19
N GLU A 223 -0.26 6.09 -7.50
CA GLU A 223 0.01 6.33 -6.08
C GLU A 223 0.44 7.79 -5.83
N LEU A 224 1.18 8.41 -6.77
CA LEU A 224 1.57 9.82 -6.71
C LEU A 224 0.38 10.77 -6.78
N PHE A 225 -0.74 10.40 -7.41
CA PHE A 225 -1.94 11.24 -7.36
C PHE A 225 -2.49 11.32 -5.93
N GLY A 226 -2.54 10.20 -5.22
CA GLY A 226 -2.93 10.17 -3.80
C GLY A 226 -1.99 11.02 -2.93
N GLY A 227 -0.68 10.85 -3.14
CA GLY A 227 0.35 11.65 -2.47
C GLY A 227 0.24 13.14 -2.75
N GLY A 228 0.06 13.52 -4.01
CA GLY A 228 -0.07 14.91 -4.45
C GLY A 228 -1.32 15.58 -3.88
N ILE A 229 -2.48 14.91 -3.93
CA ILE A 229 -3.72 15.41 -3.32
C ILE A 229 -3.53 15.64 -1.82
N TYR A 230 -2.94 14.67 -1.12
CA TYR A 230 -2.66 14.77 0.31
C TYR A 230 -1.69 15.92 0.62
N LEU A 231 -0.62 16.07 -0.16
CA LEU A 231 0.37 17.13 0.02
C LEU A 231 -0.25 18.52 -0.16
N ILE A 232 -1.03 18.73 -1.22
CA ILE A 232 -1.75 20.00 -1.46
C ILE A 232 -2.69 20.31 -0.29
N GLU A 233 -3.44 19.31 0.16
CA GLU A 233 -4.37 19.46 1.28
C GLU A 233 -3.64 19.79 2.60
N ARG A 234 -2.47 19.18 2.83
CA ARG A 234 -1.61 19.44 3.98
C ARG A 234 -1.00 20.83 3.94
N LEU A 235 -0.48 21.27 2.79
CA LEU A 235 0.04 22.63 2.60
C LEU A 235 -1.05 23.68 2.83
N TYR A 236 -2.27 23.43 2.34
CA TYR A 236 -3.40 24.31 2.60
C TYR A 236 -3.73 24.41 4.11
N ARG A 237 -3.66 23.29 4.86
CA ARG A 237 -3.83 23.32 6.33
C ARG A 237 -2.75 24.15 7.01
N GLU A 238 -1.51 24.02 6.58
CA GLU A 238 -0.38 24.78 7.13
C GLU A 238 -0.55 26.29 6.90
N VAL A 239 -0.91 26.69 5.67
CA VAL A 239 -1.22 28.09 5.34
C VAL A 239 -2.40 28.60 6.19
N ARG A 240 -3.45 27.81 6.38
CA ARG A 240 -4.60 28.18 7.20
C ARG A 240 -4.25 28.29 8.68
N ALA A 241 -3.37 27.43 9.20
CA ALA A 241 -2.97 27.41 10.61
C ALA A 241 -2.19 28.67 11.02
N ARG A 242 -1.55 29.35 10.07
CA ARG A 242 -0.82 30.61 10.28
C ARG A 242 -1.70 31.86 10.30
N ARG A 243 -3.00 31.73 10.03
CA ARG A 243 -3.94 32.86 10.07
C ARG A 243 -4.19 33.24 11.52
N GLU A 244 -4.15 34.54 11.81
CA GLU A 244 -4.46 35.05 13.14
C GLU A 244 -5.89 34.67 13.54
N THR A 245 -6.02 34.06 14.72
CA THR A 245 -7.32 33.72 15.31
C THR A 245 -7.39 34.31 16.71
N LYS A 246 -8.47 35.04 17.02
CA LYS A 246 -8.75 35.56 18.35
C LYS A 246 -9.78 34.68 19.04
N ILE A 247 -9.48 34.23 20.25
CA ILE A 247 -10.46 33.53 21.10
C ILE A 247 -11.39 34.61 21.67
N THR A 248 -12.65 34.60 21.26
CA THR A 248 -13.63 35.60 21.69
C THR A 248 -14.41 35.17 22.93
N LYS A 249 -14.52 33.87 23.20
CA LYS A 249 -15.10 33.26 24.42
C LYS A 249 -14.48 31.88 24.66
N VAL A 250 -14.27 31.55 25.93
CA VAL A 250 -13.87 30.22 26.42
C VAL A 250 -15.04 29.62 27.17
#